data_AF-A0A315AP98-F1
#
_entry.id   AF-A0A315AP98-F1
#
_cell.length_a   1.000
_cell.length_b   1.000
_cell.length_c   1.000
_cell.angle_alpha   90.00
_cell.angle_beta   90.00
_cell.angle_gamma   90.00
#
_symmetry.space_group_name_H-M   'P 1'
#
loop_
_entity.id
_entity.type
_entity.pdbx_description
1 polymer ?
#
loop_
_entity_poly.entity_id
_entity_poly.type
_entity_poly.pdbx_seq_one_letter_code
_entity_poly.pdbx_strand_id
1 'polypeptide(L)'
;MSGSSTTDLQNHFPVGRYSKSPTFAGSDKGSMSGSSTTDLQNHFPVGRYSKSPTFTGFGRVRCLQALAQAPCRGLRPPTYKAPPSLPTHSGGMPLRFMDIFHAIAGVFQTPAITSAAWGFASSFALCVLLVLTKRWHGALTMDFTDGIQKFHTAPTPRVGGIPIVLGLVVAWTQAPANVQAMLTPFLIAGMPAFVFGVAEDISNRVGVMLRLLATMASGLLAWWLTDYSLHRVDIWGVDWFMQFTLVSVLFTAFAVSGVTNAINIIDGFNGLASTMSSLAFVGYAMIAWQVGDATMASVSLLLAACVWGFFWVNWPFGKLFLGDGGSYFIGFGLAWVAVLLLERNPSVSAFAALIICVHPVTEVLFSIYRRKVKKANPGQPDRLHFHSLVKRRYVARWFGQYRACTQNSITGVLIGFMTLTAIVLANLIYASTALSAVVFVGLGLGYVAIYARMVRHSWCSPLTFLLVKRRPTIDPAL
;
A
#
# COMPACT_ATOMS: atom_id res chain seq x y z
N MET A 1 17.46 33.03 53.48
CA MET A 1 16.83 34.19 52.80
C MET A 1 17.22 34.14 51.33
N SER A 2 16.20 34.17 50.45
CA SER A 2 16.17 34.56 49.01
C SER A 2 17.49 34.71 48.23
N GLY A 3 17.65 34.27 46.97
CA GLY A 3 16.70 33.80 45.97
C GLY A 3 17.35 33.72 44.56
N SER A 4 16.71 32.94 43.69
CA SER A 4 16.63 32.96 42.22
C SER A 4 17.64 33.74 41.34
N SER A 5 18.13 33.07 40.30
CA SER A 5 18.20 33.65 38.94
C SER A 5 18.15 32.54 37.87
N THR A 6 17.17 32.65 36.96
CA THR A 6 16.96 31.81 35.78
C THR A 6 16.95 32.68 34.53
N THR A 7 17.77 32.28 33.54
CA THR A 7 17.58 32.32 32.07
C THR A 7 17.05 33.58 31.37
N ASP A 8 17.82 34.04 30.37
CA ASP A 8 17.28 34.36 29.03
C ASP A 8 18.42 34.42 27.99
N LEU A 9 18.31 33.63 26.91
CA LEU A 9 19.09 33.82 25.68
C LEU A 9 18.21 33.51 24.47
N GLN A 10 17.66 34.58 23.89
CA GLN A 10 17.00 34.61 22.60
C GLN A 10 18.04 34.48 21.48
N ASN A 11 17.80 33.61 20.50
CA ASN A 11 18.54 33.59 19.23
C ASN A 11 17.56 33.79 18.06
N HIS A 12 17.61 34.99 17.48
CA HIS A 12 16.97 35.35 16.22
C HIS A 12 17.85 34.90 15.03
N PHE A 13 17.22 34.33 13.99
CA PHE A 13 17.83 34.15 12.66
C PHE A 13 17.01 34.90 11.59
N PRO A 14 17.63 35.53 10.58
CA PRO A 14 16.96 36.45 9.65
C PRO A 14 16.33 35.72 8.45
N VAL A 15 15.21 36.25 7.96
CA VAL A 15 14.51 35.80 6.76
C VAL A 15 14.87 36.73 5.59
N GLY A 16 15.58 36.20 4.58
CA GLY A 16 15.87 36.90 3.32
C GLY A 16 14.66 36.90 2.38
N ARG A 17 14.30 38.08 1.87
CA ARG A 17 13.29 38.29 0.81
C ARG A 17 13.92 38.00 -0.56
N TYR A 18 13.27 37.18 -1.39
CA TYR A 18 13.54 37.11 -2.82
C TYR A 18 12.38 37.71 -3.62
N SER A 19 12.72 38.70 -4.43
CA SER A 19 11.90 39.40 -5.41
C SER A 19 11.66 38.54 -6.65
N LYS A 20 10.44 38.53 -7.18
CA LYS A 20 10.08 37.98 -8.49
C LYS A 20 10.08 39.10 -9.54
N SER A 21 10.67 38.85 -10.69
CA SER A 21 10.28 39.46 -11.96
C SER A 21 10.52 38.46 -13.11
N PRO A 22 9.60 38.36 -14.08
CA PRO A 22 9.94 37.93 -15.42
C PRO A 22 9.57 39.01 -16.44
N THR A 23 10.54 39.38 -17.28
CA THR A 23 10.34 40.19 -18.48
C THR A 23 10.12 39.31 -19.71
N PHE A 24 9.24 39.81 -20.57
CA PHE A 24 8.79 39.28 -21.86
C PHE A 24 9.69 39.75 -23.02
N ALA A 25 9.84 38.92 -24.05
CA ALA A 25 10.04 39.24 -25.49
C ALA A 25 9.92 37.89 -26.24
N GLY A 26 9.09 37.63 -27.27
CA GLY A 26 8.71 38.42 -28.47
C GLY A 26 9.89 38.45 -29.45
N SER A 27 9.86 38.02 -30.72
CA SER A 27 8.89 37.52 -31.69
C SER A 27 9.69 36.77 -32.79
N ASP A 28 9.07 35.94 -33.62
CA ASP A 28 9.04 36.21 -35.07
C ASP A 28 8.28 35.17 -35.90
N LYS A 29 7.63 35.74 -36.91
CA LYS A 29 6.69 35.17 -37.88
C LYS A 29 7.44 34.59 -39.07
N GLY A 30 6.82 33.62 -39.74
CA GLY A 30 7.17 33.19 -41.09
C GLY A 30 6.05 32.38 -41.73
N SER A 31 5.22 33.06 -42.52
CA SER A 31 4.09 32.54 -43.30
C SER A 31 4.51 32.03 -44.68
N MET A 32 3.67 31.17 -45.27
CA MET A 32 3.38 30.91 -46.71
C MET A 32 3.53 29.42 -47.08
N SER A 33 2.77 28.79 -47.99
CA SER A 33 1.48 28.98 -48.66
C SER A 33 1.38 27.89 -49.75
N GLY A 34 0.16 27.49 -50.16
CA GLY A 34 -0.11 26.80 -51.46
C GLY A 34 -0.42 25.30 -51.33
N SER A 35 -1.68 24.88 -51.53
CA SER A 35 -2.32 24.43 -52.80
C SER A 35 -1.97 22.97 -53.14
N SER A 36 -2.84 22.04 -53.54
CA SER A 36 -4.14 22.10 -54.24
C SER A 36 -4.76 20.69 -54.33
N THR A 37 -6.09 20.64 -54.32
CA THR A 37 -7.06 19.72 -54.99
C THR A 37 -6.59 18.46 -55.73
N THR A 38 -7.30 17.33 -55.53
CA THR A 38 -8.16 16.70 -56.57
C THR A 38 -9.06 15.57 -56.01
N ASP A 39 -10.32 15.61 -56.44
CA ASP A 39 -11.39 14.59 -56.33
C ASP A 39 -11.03 13.26 -57.01
N LEU A 40 -11.70 12.18 -56.59
CA LEU A 40 -12.40 11.26 -57.51
C LEU A 40 -13.35 10.30 -56.77
N GLN A 41 -14.41 9.97 -57.49
CA GLN A 41 -15.73 9.49 -57.09
C GLN A 41 -15.91 7.94 -57.12
N ASN A 42 -17.00 7.52 -56.46
CA ASN A 42 -17.94 6.43 -56.80
C ASN A 42 -17.49 4.95 -56.71
N HIS A 43 -18.16 4.17 -55.83
CA HIS A 43 -19.33 3.35 -56.24
C HIS A 43 -19.98 2.59 -55.06
N PHE A 44 -21.30 2.73 -54.93
CA PHE A 44 -22.20 1.82 -54.18
C PHE A 44 -22.53 0.57 -55.02
N PRO A 45 -22.92 -0.55 -54.37
CA PRO A 45 -24.33 -0.94 -54.52
C PRO A 45 -25.01 -1.41 -53.23
N VAL A 46 -26.33 -1.27 -53.26
CA VAL A 46 -27.33 -1.59 -52.24
C VAL A 46 -27.74 -3.07 -52.31
N GLY A 47 -27.98 -3.71 -51.16
CA GLY A 47 -28.50 -5.09 -51.09
C GLY A 47 -29.15 -5.48 -49.75
N ARG A 48 -30.46 -5.20 -49.64
CA ARG A 48 -31.58 -5.85 -48.89
C ARG A 48 -31.43 -6.42 -47.45
N TYR A 49 -32.45 -6.04 -46.67
CA TYR A 49 -32.91 -6.52 -45.36
C TYR A 49 -32.96 -8.04 -45.16
N SER A 50 -32.51 -8.49 -43.99
CA SER A 50 -33.09 -9.64 -43.28
C SER A 50 -32.97 -9.44 -41.76
N LYS A 51 -33.89 -10.07 -41.04
CA LYS A 51 -34.35 -9.87 -39.67
C LYS A 51 -33.27 -10.12 -38.60
N SER A 52 -33.43 -9.44 -37.46
CA SER A 52 -32.69 -9.67 -36.19
C SER A 52 -32.83 -11.13 -35.69
N PRO A 53 -31.86 -11.63 -34.89
CA PRO A 53 -31.96 -11.46 -33.44
C PRO A 53 -30.62 -11.20 -32.71
N THR A 54 -30.71 -10.43 -31.62
CA THR A 54 -29.86 -10.43 -30.40
C THR A 54 -28.41 -10.95 -30.52
N PHE A 55 -27.46 -10.01 -30.53
CA PHE A 55 -26.03 -10.28 -30.33
C PHE A 55 -25.70 -10.29 -28.83
N THR A 56 -25.71 -11.46 -28.20
CA THR A 56 -24.93 -11.74 -26.99
C THR A 56 -23.60 -12.32 -27.42
N GLY A 57 -22.52 -11.54 -27.29
CA GLY A 57 -21.21 -11.98 -27.78
C GLY A 57 -20.06 -11.17 -27.21
N PHE A 58 -19.65 -11.50 -25.98
CA PHE A 58 -18.27 -11.25 -25.54
C PHE A 58 -17.65 -12.60 -25.20
N GLY A 59 -16.98 -13.18 -26.22
CA GLY A 59 -16.04 -14.26 -26.01
C GLY A 59 -14.85 -13.76 -25.20
N ARG A 60 -14.91 -13.90 -23.87
CA ARG A 60 -13.77 -13.64 -22.98
C ARG A 60 -12.98 -14.94 -22.78
N VAL A 61 -11.78 -14.94 -23.35
CA VAL A 61 -10.55 -15.62 -22.89
C VAL A 61 -10.76 -17.03 -22.29
N ARG A 62 -11.28 -17.97 -23.10
CA ARG A 62 -11.09 -19.41 -22.83
C ARG A 62 -9.65 -19.87 -23.09
N CYS A 63 -8.78 -19.06 -23.68
CA CYS A 63 -7.46 -19.51 -24.12
C CYS A 63 -6.46 -19.72 -22.95
N LEU A 64 -6.59 -18.98 -21.84
CA LEU A 64 -5.76 -19.20 -20.65
C LEU A 64 -6.32 -20.30 -19.73
N GLN A 65 -7.64 -20.53 -19.72
CA GLN A 65 -8.24 -21.70 -19.07
C GLN A 65 -8.05 -23.00 -19.86
N ALA A 66 -7.99 -22.95 -21.20
CA ALA A 66 -7.82 -24.12 -22.05
C ALA A 66 -6.45 -24.79 -21.90
N LEU A 67 -5.40 -24.02 -21.57
CA LEU A 67 -4.08 -24.58 -21.26
C LEU A 67 -4.03 -25.25 -19.86
N ALA A 68 -4.99 -24.95 -18.98
CA ALA A 68 -5.17 -25.61 -17.69
C ALA A 68 -6.15 -26.81 -17.73
N GLN A 69 -6.82 -27.04 -18.86
CA GLN A 69 -7.83 -28.10 -19.05
C GLN A 69 -7.44 -29.13 -20.13
N ALA A 70 -6.15 -29.34 -20.37
CA ALA A 70 -5.73 -30.55 -21.06
C ALA A 70 -6.21 -31.77 -20.25
N PRO A 71 -6.92 -32.76 -20.84
CA PRO A 71 -7.46 -33.87 -20.08
C PRO A 71 -6.32 -34.76 -19.59
N CYS A 72 -5.91 -34.58 -18.33
CA CYS A 72 -5.11 -35.55 -17.59
C CYS A 72 -5.95 -36.81 -17.38
N ARG A 73 -5.97 -37.70 -18.37
CA ARG A 73 -6.40 -39.09 -18.17
C ARG A 73 -5.46 -39.73 -17.15
N GLY A 74 -5.96 -39.98 -15.94
CA GLY A 74 -5.41 -41.03 -15.06
C GLY A 74 -4.84 -40.64 -13.70
N LEU A 75 -4.92 -39.38 -13.23
CA LEU A 75 -4.49 -39.03 -11.88
C LEU A 75 -5.69 -38.74 -10.98
N ARG A 76 -5.94 -39.63 -10.01
CA ARG A 76 -6.91 -39.39 -8.92
C ARG A 76 -6.50 -38.11 -8.19
N PRO A 77 -7.43 -37.21 -7.86
CA PRO A 77 -7.09 -36.05 -7.02
C PRO A 77 -6.55 -36.56 -5.67
N PRO A 78 -5.50 -35.95 -5.11
CA PRO A 78 -5.13 -36.23 -3.73
C PRO A 78 -6.32 -35.86 -2.85
N THR A 79 -6.88 -36.86 -2.16
CA THR A 79 -7.89 -36.65 -1.13
C THR A 79 -7.25 -35.84 -0.01
N TYR A 80 -7.47 -34.52 -0.03
CA TYR A 80 -7.21 -33.69 1.13
C TYR A 80 -8.23 -34.09 2.19
N LYS A 81 -7.77 -34.73 3.27
CA LYS A 81 -8.55 -34.86 4.49
C LYS A 81 -8.94 -33.45 4.93
N ALA A 82 -10.24 -33.21 5.08
CA ALA A 82 -10.72 -32.04 5.81
C ALA A 82 -9.98 -31.97 7.16
N PRO A 83 -9.63 -30.77 7.66
CA PRO A 83 -9.06 -30.65 8.99
C PRO A 83 -9.99 -31.35 10.00
N PRO A 84 -9.45 -32.12 10.95
CA PRO A 84 -10.26 -32.83 11.92
C PRO A 84 -11.16 -31.84 12.66
N SER A 85 -12.44 -32.18 12.81
CA SER A 85 -13.38 -31.46 13.68
C SER A 85 -12.77 -31.32 15.08
N LEU A 86 -12.63 -30.08 15.54
CA LEU A 86 -11.96 -29.71 16.79
C LEU A 86 -12.57 -30.45 18.00
N PRO A 87 -11.75 -31.03 18.89
CA PRO A 87 -12.23 -31.61 20.13
C PRO A 87 -12.65 -30.50 21.10
N THR A 88 -13.84 -30.64 21.68
CA THR A 88 -14.32 -29.80 22.78
C THR A 88 -13.55 -30.14 24.06
N HIS A 89 -12.43 -29.46 24.30
CA HIS A 89 -11.72 -29.55 25.58
C HIS A 89 -12.24 -28.49 26.56
N SER A 90 -12.64 -28.98 27.73
CA SER A 90 -12.97 -28.22 28.93
C SER A 90 -11.68 -27.80 29.66
N GLY A 91 -11.47 -26.48 29.80
CA GLY A 91 -10.42 -25.89 30.64
C GLY A 91 -9.14 -25.52 29.90
N GLY A 92 -9.07 -24.29 29.37
CA GLY A 92 -7.90 -23.74 28.66
C GLY A 92 -8.26 -22.43 27.97
N MET A 93 -7.24 -21.65 27.57
CA MET A 93 -7.29 -20.37 26.85
C MET A 93 -8.52 -20.20 25.92
N PRO A 94 -9.15 -19.01 25.79
CA PRO A 94 -10.38 -18.87 25.00
C PRO A 94 -10.17 -19.42 23.58
N LEU A 95 -11.09 -20.26 23.09
CA LEU A 95 -11.00 -20.99 21.80
C LEU A 95 -10.39 -20.17 20.66
N ARG A 96 -10.72 -18.88 20.55
CA ARG A 96 -10.23 -17.98 19.49
C ARG A 96 -8.74 -17.62 19.56
N PHE A 97 -8.10 -17.71 20.73
CA PHE A 97 -6.65 -17.50 20.84
C PHE A 97 -5.86 -18.73 20.40
N MET A 98 -6.38 -19.94 20.67
CA MET A 98 -5.79 -21.17 20.13
C MET A 98 -5.80 -21.16 18.59
N ASP A 99 -6.87 -20.63 18.00
CA ASP A 99 -6.98 -20.45 16.54
C ASP A 99 -5.84 -19.59 15.96
N ILE A 100 -5.39 -18.55 16.67
CA ILE A 100 -4.25 -17.73 16.24
C ILE A 100 -2.95 -18.50 16.25
N PHE A 101 -2.67 -19.26 17.31
CA PHE A 101 -1.44 -20.07 17.37
C PHE A 101 -1.43 -21.14 16.28
N HIS A 102 -2.57 -21.79 16.04
CA HIS A 102 -2.73 -22.73 14.93
C HIS A 102 -2.57 -22.04 13.57
N ALA A 103 -3.07 -20.81 13.41
CA ALA A 103 -2.88 -20.03 12.19
C ALA A 103 -1.42 -19.68 11.95
N ILE A 104 -0.70 -19.21 12.97
CA ILE A 104 0.73 -18.91 12.88
C ILE A 104 1.49 -20.18 12.48
N ALA A 105 1.33 -21.27 13.24
CA ALA A 105 2.01 -22.53 12.94
C ALA A 105 1.67 -23.04 11.53
N GLY A 106 0.40 -22.97 11.14
CA GLY A 106 -0.09 -23.43 9.85
C GLY A 106 0.48 -22.65 8.67
N VAL A 107 0.55 -21.32 8.76
CA VAL A 107 1.14 -20.47 7.72
C VAL A 107 2.59 -20.86 7.44
N PHE A 108 3.38 -21.12 8.49
CA PHE A 108 4.79 -21.52 8.36
C PHE A 108 5.00 -23.01 8.01
N GLN A 109 3.95 -23.82 8.02
CA GLN A 109 3.96 -25.22 7.56
C GLN A 109 3.46 -25.37 6.12
N THR A 110 3.11 -24.27 5.46
CA THR A 110 2.68 -24.34 4.05
C THR A 110 3.81 -24.85 3.15
N PRO A 111 3.50 -25.68 2.12
CA PRO A 111 4.50 -26.11 1.14
C PRO A 111 5.23 -24.96 0.44
N ALA A 112 4.63 -23.77 0.44
CA ALA A 112 5.18 -22.56 -0.14
C ALA A 112 6.26 -21.87 0.72
N ILE A 113 6.58 -22.38 1.91
CA ILE A 113 7.61 -21.80 2.78
C ILE A 113 8.99 -21.79 2.12
N THR A 114 9.31 -22.83 1.32
CA THR A 114 10.56 -22.91 0.56
C THR A 114 10.61 -21.86 -0.54
N SER A 115 9.50 -21.68 -1.27
CA SER A 115 9.36 -20.62 -2.29
C SER A 115 9.46 -19.22 -1.66
N ALA A 116 8.89 -19.02 -0.48
CA ALA A 116 9.01 -17.79 0.29
C ALA A 116 10.46 -17.53 0.71
N ALA A 117 11.19 -18.56 1.17
CA ALA A 117 12.61 -18.46 1.51
C ALA A 117 13.47 -18.06 0.30
N TRP A 118 13.19 -18.62 -0.89
CA TRP A 118 13.83 -18.20 -2.14
C TRP A 118 13.52 -16.74 -2.49
N GLY A 119 12.28 -16.29 -2.32
CA GLY A 119 11.89 -14.89 -2.52
C GLY A 119 12.60 -13.93 -1.57
N PHE A 120 12.67 -14.29 -0.29
CA PHE A 120 13.44 -13.55 0.72
C PHE A 120 14.92 -13.45 0.35
N ALA A 121 15.56 -14.59 0.09
CA ALA A 121 16.99 -14.66 -0.17
C ALA A 121 17.39 -13.90 -1.44
N SER A 122 16.62 -14.06 -2.52
CA SER A 122 16.85 -13.35 -3.79
C SER A 122 16.62 -11.85 -3.67
N SER A 123 15.52 -11.42 -3.03
CA SER A 123 15.26 -10.00 -2.76
C SER A 123 16.39 -9.38 -1.92
N PHE A 124 16.82 -10.05 -0.84
CA PHE A 124 17.94 -9.62 -0.01
C PHE A 124 19.25 -9.52 -0.80
N ALA A 125 19.61 -10.58 -1.54
CA ALA A 125 20.84 -10.62 -2.33
C ALA A 125 20.88 -9.53 -3.41
N LEU A 126 19.76 -9.30 -4.11
CA LEU A 126 19.63 -8.23 -5.10
C LEU A 126 19.68 -6.84 -4.47
N CYS A 127 19.08 -6.65 -3.28
CA CYS A 127 19.22 -5.41 -2.53
C CYS A 127 20.68 -5.13 -2.16
N VAL A 128 21.40 -6.14 -1.66
CA VAL A 128 22.84 -6.03 -1.36
C VAL A 128 23.63 -5.71 -2.62
N LEU A 129 23.35 -6.38 -3.74
CA LEU A 129 23.99 -6.12 -5.03
C LEU A 129 23.80 -4.66 -5.48
N LEU A 130 22.59 -4.10 -5.38
CA LEU A 130 22.34 -2.69 -5.71
C LEU A 130 23.12 -1.73 -4.79
N VAL A 131 23.22 -2.04 -3.50
CA VAL A 131 24.02 -1.21 -2.58
C VAL A 131 25.51 -1.26 -2.94
N LEU A 132 26.03 -2.42 -3.33
CA LEU A 132 27.44 -2.59 -3.72
C LEU A 132 27.76 -1.97 -5.09
N THR A 133 26.80 -1.98 -6.02
CA THR A 133 26.96 -1.46 -7.39
C THR A 133 26.57 0.01 -7.53
N LYS A 134 26.24 0.70 -6.43
CA LYS A 134 25.85 2.12 -6.40
C LYS A 134 26.76 3.07 -7.18
N ARG A 135 28.05 2.73 -7.28
CA ARG A 135 29.04 3.50 -8.06
C ARG A 135 28.72 3.58 -9.55
N TRP A 136 27.94 2.65 -10.10
CA TRP A 136 27.71 2.53 -11.55
C TRP A 136 26.35 3.10 -11.97
N HIS A 137 25.33 2.94 -11.15
CA HIS A 137 23.97 3.42 -11.45
C HIS A 137 23.56 4.66 -10.63
N GLY A 138 24.42 5.12 -9.72
CA GLY A 138 24.07 6.16 -8.76
C GLY A 138 23.60 7.47 -9.40
N ALA A 139 24.13 7.83 -10.58
CA ALA A 139 23.72 9.04 -11.30
C ALA A 139 22.22 9.04 -11.68
N LEU A 140 21.61 7.87 -11.82
CA LEU A 140 20.20 7.71 -12.22
C LEU A 140 19.28 7.40 -11.04
N THR A 141 19.78 6.76 -9.98
CA THR A 141 18.93 6.16 -8.94
C THR A 141 19.07 6.80 -7.55
N MET A 142 20.01 7.73 -7.37
CA MET A 142 20.25 8.34 -6.06
C MET A 142 19.28 9.48 -5.79
N ASP A 143 18.74 9.49 -4.57
CA ASP A 143 18.05 10.66 -4.05
C ASP A 143 19.08 11.58 -3.37
N PHE A 144 19.40 12.71 -4.00
CA PHE A 144 20.34 13.70 -3.49
C PHE A 144 19.69 14.53 -2.35
N THR A 145 20.50 15.16 -1.50
CA THR A 145 20.13 15.72 -0.19
C THR A 145 19.13 16.89 -0.19
N ASP A 146 18.72 17.41 -1.36
CA ASP A 146 17.88 18.60 -1.45
C ASP A 146 16.38 18.25 -1.41
N GLY A 147 15.72 18.58 -0.30
CA GLY A 147 14.27 18.43 -0.11
C GLY A 147 13.81 18.72 1.31
N ILE A 148 12.66 19.40 1.45
CA ILE A 148 12.08 19.87 2.75
C ILE A 148 11.74 18.71 3.71
N GLN A 149 11.76 17.45 3.25
CA GLN A 149 11.49 16.24 4.05
C GLN A 149 12.71 15.31 4.23
N LYS A 150 13.89 15.65 3.72
CA LYS A 150 15.03 14.72 3.70
C LYS A 150 15.85 14.79 4.99
N PHE A 151 16.12 13.62 5.59
CA PHE A 151 16.89 13.47 6.85
C PHE A 151 18.22 12.71 6.64
N HIS A 152 18.70 12.56 5.41
CA HIS A 152 19.87 11.73 5.07
C HIS A 152 21.13 12.57 4.83
N THR A 153 22.27 12.06 5.30
CA THR A 153 23.60 12.69 5.16
C THR A 153 24.45 12.08 4.05
N ALA A 154 23.99 11.00 3.40
CA ALA A 154 24.68 10.33 2.30
C ALA A 154 23.69 9.97 1.18
N PRO A 155 24.09 10.02 -0.10
CA PRO A 155 23.22 9.66 -1.21
C PRO A 155 22.92 8.17 -1.18
N THR A 156 21.62 7.84 -1.12
CA THR A 156 21.11 6.47 -1.02
C THR A 156 20.26 6.16 -2.26
N PRO A 157 20.42 4.98 -2.89
CA PRO A 157 19.56 4.59 -4.01
C PRO A 157 18.09 4.43 -3.59
N ARG A 158 17.17 4.95 -4.40
CA ARG A 158 15.71 4.89 -4.18
C ARG A 158 15.02 3.93 -5.17
N VAL A 159 15.52 2.69 -5.21
CA VAL A 159 15.06 1.68 -6.19
C VAL A 159 14.84 0.29 -5.55
N GLY A 160 14.53 0.27 -4.26
CA GLY A 160 14.32 -0.96 -3.48
C GLY A 160 13.15 -1.82 -3.95
N GLY A 161 12.21 -1.26 -4.72
CA GLY A 161 11.14 -2.02 -5.35
C GLY A 161 11.62 -3.04 -6.40
N ILE A 162 12.71 -2.77 -7.11
CA ILE A 162 13.21 -3.66 -8.18
C ILE A 162 13.61 -5.04 -7.61
N PRO A 163 14.47 -5.13 -6.57
CA PRO A 163 14.77 -6.39 -5.92
C PRO A 163 13.55 -7.15 -5.39
N ILE A 164 12.53 -6.44 -4.88
CA ILE A 164 11.32 -7.06 -4.33
C ILE A 164 10.53 -7.76 -5.44
N VAL A 165 10.31 -7.08 -6.57
CA VAL A 165 9.59 -7.67 -7.71
C VAL A 165 10.39 -8.82 -8.32
N LEU A 166 11.71 -8.67 -8.51
CA LEU A 166 12.56 -9.75 -9.01
C LEU A 166 12.62 -10.94 -8.06
N GLY A 167 12.68 -10.69 -6.75
CA GLY A 167 12.61 -11.75 -5.74
C GLY A 167 11.27 -12.48 -5.77
N LEU A 168 10.17 -11.77 -6.03
CA LEU A 168 8.85 -12.38 -6.21
C LEU A 168 8.77 -13.24 -7.47
N VAL A 169 9.43 -12.85 -8.57
CA VAL A 169 9.57 -13.69 -9.76
C VAL A 169 10.34 -14.98 -9.44
N VAL A 170 11.44 -14.89 -8.68
CA VAL A 170 12.18 -16.09 -8.23
C VAL A 170 11.27 -16.96 -7.36
N ALA A 171 10.57 -16.39 -6.37
CA ALA A 171 9.63 -17.13 -5.53
C ALA A 171 8.54 -17.81 -6.36
N TRP A 172 8.01 -17.14 -7.39
CA TRP A 172 7.03 -17.67 -8.32
C TRP A 172 7.56 -18.91 -9.06
N THR A 173 8.81 -18.89 -9.57
CA THR A 173 9.39 -20.08 -10.23
C THR A 173 9.50 -21.30 -9.32
N GLN A 174 9.62 -21.09 -8.01
CA GLN A 174 9.74 -22.14 -7.00
C GLN A 174 8.40 -22.51 -6.37
N ALA A 175 7.31 -21.85 -6.75
CA ALA A 175 6.00 -22.02 -6.13
C ALA A 175 5.25 -23.23 -6.74
N PRO A 176 4.37 -23.91 -5.98
CA PRO A 176 3.42 -24.87 -6.54
C PRO A 176 2.50 -24.25 -7.59
N ALA A 177 2.01 -25.04 -8.55
CA ALA A 177 1.23 -24.53 -9.69
C ALA A 177 -0.01 -23.69 -9.31
N ASN A 178 -0.73 -24.08 -8.24
CA ASN A 178 -1.87 -23.31 -7.73
C ASN A 178 -1.45 -21.93 -7.19
N VAL A 179 -0.30 -21.87 -6.51
CA VAL A 179 0.28 -20.62 -5.99
C VAL A 179 0.79 -19.76 -7.15
N GLN A 180 1.43 -20.37 -8.15
CA GLN A 180 1.85 -19.67 -9.37
C GLN A 180 0.68 -19.01 -10.08
N ALA A 181 -0.38 -19.78 -10.36
CA ALA A 181 -1.55 -19.30 -11.07
C ALA A 181 -2.20 -18.09 -10.37
N MET A 182 -2.23 -18.09 -9.04
CA MET A 182 -2.79 -16.96 -8.29
C MET A 182 -1.82 -15.79 -8.12
N LEU A 183 -0.51 -16.05 -8.10
CA LEU A 183 0.51 -14.99 -7.99
C LEU A 183 0.77 -14.28 -9.34
N THR A 184 0.55 -14.95 -10.47
CA THR A 184 0.76 -14.38 -11.81
C THR A 184 0.01 -13.06 -12.04
N PRO A 185 -1.28 -12.91 -11.70
CA PRO A 185 -1.98 -11.63 -11.79
C PRO A 185 -1.32 -10.51 -10.98
N PHE A 186 -0.71 -10.80 -9.82
CA PHE A 186 0.00 -9.77 -9.05
C PHE A 186 1.23 -9.24 -9.80
N LEU A 187 2.01 -10.16 -10.40
CA LEU A 187 3.21 -9.80 -11.16
C LEU A 187 2.87 -8.99 -12.41
N ILE A 188 1.77 -9.30 -13.09
CA ILE A 188 1.38 -8.60 -14.34
C ILE A 188 0.63 -7.31 -14.01
N ALA A 189 -0.42 -7.38 -13.20
CA ALA A 189 -1.29 -6.24 -12.92
C ALA A 189 -0.64 -5.21 -11.99
N GLY A 190 0.39 -5.57 -11.22
CA GLY A 190 1.18 -4.60 -10.45
C GLY A 190 2.10 -3.73 -11.31
N MET A 191 2.35 -4.09 -12.58
CA MET A 191 3.33 -3.40 -13.42
C MET A 191 3.00 -1.93 -13.71
N PRO A 192 1.75 -1.51 -14.03
CA PRO A 192 1.45 -0.10 -14.22
C PRO A 192 1.85 0.76 -13.01
N ALA A 193 1.43 0.37 -11.81
CA ALA A 193 1.81 1.02 -10.56
C ALA A 193 3.34 1.03 -10.35
N PHE A 194 3.98 -0.13 -10.51
CA PHE A 194 5.43 -0.28 -10.33
C PHE A 194 6.25 0.57 -11.31
N VAL A 195 5.94 0.49 -12.61
CA VAL A 195 6.69 1.17 -13.67
C VAL A 195 6.57 2.68 -13.54
N PHE A 196 5.37 3.22 -13.27
CA PHE A 196 5.20 4.66 -13.05
C PHE A 196 5.88 5.12 -11.75
N GLY A 197 5.91 4.28 -10.72
CA GLY A 197 6.68 4.57 -9.50
C GLY A 197 8.19 4.59 -9.74
N VAL A 198 8.73 3.59 -10.44
CA VAL A 198 10.17 3.56 -10.82
C VAL A 198 10.51 4.72 -11.74
N ALA A 199 9.63 5.06 -12.69
CA ALA A 199 9.80 6.22 -13.54
C ALA A 199 9.86 7.52 -12.72
N GLU A 200 9.09 7.65 -11.64
CA GLU A 200 9.20 8.78 -10.72
C GLU A 200 10.50 8.75 -9.93
N ASP A 201 10.89 7.59 -9.39
CA ASP A 201 12.13 7.44 -8.62
C ASP A 201 13.38 7.85 -9.43
N ILE A 202 13.38 7.60 -10.74
CA ILE A 202 14.49 7.92 -11.65
C ILE A 202 14.37 9.35 -12.19
N SER A 203 13.18 9.77 -12.63
CA SER A 203 13.01 11.02 -13.38
C SER A 203 12.64 12.23 -12.53
N ASN A 204 11.98 12.04 -11.38
CA ASN A 204 11.33 13.07 -10.57
C ASN A 204 10.40 14.00 -11.37
N ARG A 205 9.76 13.50 -12.44
CA ARG A 205 8.93 14.28 -13.39
C ARG A 205 7.50 13.74 -13.52
N VAL A 206 7.16 12.64 -12.86
CA VAL A 206 5.86 11.98 -12.99
C VAL A 206 4.87 12.61 -12.00
N GLY A 207 3.95 13.42 -12.54
CA GLY A 207 2.93 14.09 -11.75
C GLY A 207 2.04 13.14 -10.95
N VAL A 208 1.51 13.63 -9.83
CA VAL A 208 0.64 12.87 -8.90
C VAL A 208 -0.55 12.22 -9.61
N MET A 209 -1.18 12.92 -10.58
CA MET A 209 -2.33 12.39 -11.31
C MET A 209 -1.97 11.16 -12.15
N LEU A 210 -0.81 11.17 -12.83
CA LEU A 210 -0.36 10.02 -13.62
C LEU A 210 -0.09 8.82 -12.72
N ARG A 211 0.52 9.04 -11.55
CA ARG A 211 0.76 7.99 -10.56
C ARG A 211 -0.54 7.41 -10.02
N LEU A 212 -1.52 8.26 -9.70
CA LEU A 212 -2.85 7.83 -9.25
C LEU A 212 -3.60 7.03 -10.32
N LEU A 213 -3.53 7.46 -11.58
CA LEU A 213 -4.13 6.73 -12.70
C LEU A 213 -3.43 5.40 -12.95
N ALA A 214 -2.10 5.33 -12.82
CA ALA A 214 -1.34 4.10 -12.95
C ALA A 214 -1.73 3.07 -11.87
N THR A 215 -1.92 3.52 -10.61
CA THR A 215 -2.37 2.63 -9.53
C THR A 215 -3.83 2.19 -9.70
N MET A 216 -4.70 3.03 -10.28
CA MET A 216 -6.06 2.60 -10.69
C MET A 216 -6.02 1.61 -11.85
N ALA A 217 -5.17 1.85 -12.86
CA ALA A 217 -4.99 0.96 -14.00
C ALA A 217 -4.51 -0.44 -13.56
N SER A 218 -3.64 -0.52 -12.54
CA SER A 218 -3.28 -1.79 -11.91
C SER A 218 -4.48 -2.54 -11.34
N GLY A 219 -5.39 -1.87 -10.63
CA GLY A 219 -6.62 -2.49 -10.14
C GLY A 219 -7.56 -2.96 -11.26
N LEU A 220 -7.72 -2.15 -12.32
CA LEU A 220 -8.52 -2.51 -13.49
C LEU A 220 -7.94 -3.70 -14.26
N LEU A 221 -6.61 -3.73 -14.44
CA LEU A 221 -5.91 -4.84 -15.09
C LEU A 221 -6.02 -6.11 -14.26
N ALA A 222 -5.94 -6.00 -12.94
CA ALA A 222 -6.10 -7.15 -12.06
C ALA A 222 -7.53 -7.73 -12.14
N TRP A 223 -8.56 -6.87 -12.13
CA TRP A 223 -9.93 -7.30 -12.40
C TRP A 223 -10.05 -7.99 -13.77
N TRP A 224 -9.47 -7.41 -14.82
CA TRP A 224 -9.55 -7.98 -16.16
C TRP A 224 -8.89 -9.37 -16.26
N LEU A 225 -7.81 -9.61 -15.51
CA LEU A 225 -7.10 -10.89 -15.48
C LEU A 225 -7.78 -11.97 -14.63
N THR A 226 -8.44 -11.59 -13.54
CA THR A 226 -8.97 -12.55 -12.56
C THR A 226 -10.48 -12.61 -12.48
N ASP A 227 -11.17 -11.67 -13.10
CA ASP A 227 -12.63 -11.45 -12.99
C ASP A 227 -13.10 -11.21 -11.54
N TYR A 228 -12.21 -10.73 -10.66
CA TYR A 228 -12.54 -10.37 -9.27
C TYR A 228 -12.64 -8.86 -9.11
N SER A 229 -13.72 -8.43 -8.46
CA SER A 229 -13.94 -7.07 -7.97
C SER A 229 -14.76 -7.16 -6.68
N LEU A 230 -14.74 -6.14 -5.85
CA LEU A 230 -15.48 -6.13 -4.58
C LEU A 230 -16.98 -6.15 -4.86
N HIS A 231 -17.69 -7.25 -4.62
CA HIS A 231 -19.16 -7.31 -4.75
C HIS A 231 -19.86 -6.92 -3.46
N ARG A 232 -19.11 -6.84 -2.36
CA ARG A 232 -19.58 -6.38 -1.06
C ARG A 232 -18.49 -5.59 -0.35
N VAL A 233 -18.93 -4.65 0.47
CA VAL A 233 -18.11 -3.90 1.42
C VAL A 233 -18.67 -3.99 2.84
N ASP A 234 -19.69 -4.83 3.03
CA ASP A 234 -20.42 -5.05 4.28
C ASP A 234 -21.04 -3.75 4.86
N ILE A 235 -21.50 -2.87 3.98
CA ILE A 235 -22.20 -1.63 4.36
C ILE A 235 -23.60 -1.69 3.75
N TRP A 236 -24.61 -1.63 4.62
CA TRP A 236 -26.00 -1.65 4.20
C TRP A 236 -26.30 -0.52 3.20
N GLY A 237 -27.01 -0.88 2.12
CA GLY A 237 -27.31 0.01 1.00
C GLY A 237 -26.17 0.14 -0.02
N VAL A 238 -24.90 0.18 0.41
CA VAL A 238 -23.76 0.23 -0.52
C VAL A 238 -23.61 -1.08 -1.28
N ASP A 239 -23.77 -2.21 -0.60
CA ASP A 239 -23.65 -3.54 -1.21
C ASP A 239 -24.63 -3.76 -2.38
N TRP A 240 -25.79 -3.07 -2.38
CA TRP A 240 -26.71 -3.09 -3.52
C TRP A 240 -26.10 -2.47 -4.77
N PHE A 241 -25.40 -1.33 -4.64
CA PHE A 241 -24.69 -0.71 -5.76
C PHE A 241 -23.51 -1.55 -6.24
N MET A 242 -22.87 -2.28 -5.33
CA MET A 242 -21.73 -3.16 -5.65
C MET A 242 -22.12 -4.37 -6.52
N GLN A 243 -23.41 -4.65 -6.70
CA GLN A 243 -23.88 -5.68 -7.63
C GLN A 243 -23.73 -5.27 -9.10
N PHE A 244 -23.65 -3.97 -9.39
CA PHE A 244 -23.41 -3.49 -10.75
C PHE A 244 -21.92 -3.57 -11.07
N THR A 245 -21.55 -4.40 -12.06
CA THR A 245 -20.15 -4.65 -12.41
C THR A 245 -19.34 -3.38 -12.63
N LEU A 246 -19.89 -2.38 -13.33
CA LEU A 246 -19.19 -1.10 -13.54
C LEU A 246 -18.87 -0.39 -12.21
N VAL A 247 -19.83 -0.36 -11.29
CA VAL A 247 -19.66 0.28 -9.97
C VAL A 247 -18.63 -0.49 -9.15
N SER A 248 -18.77 -1.83 -9.10
CA SER A 248 -17.84 -2.71 -8.39
C SER A 248 -16.40 -2.55 -8.87
N VAL A 249 -16.19 -2.57 -10.18
CA VAL A 249 -14.86 -2.46 -10.79
C VAL A 249 -14.24 -1.09 -10.55
N LEU A 250 -14.99 0.00 -10.75
CA LEU A 250 -14.51 1.35 -10.51
C LEU A 250 -14.19 1.59 -9.03
N PHE A 251 -15.05 1.11 -8.13
CA PHE A 251 -14.82 1.18 -6.70
C PHE A 251 -13.60 0.36 -6.29
N THR A 252 -13.44 -0.85 -6.83
CA THR A 252 -12.27 -1.71 -6.55
C THR A 252 -10.98 -1.04 -7.02
N ALA A 253 -10.94 -0.51 -8.24
CA ALA A 253 -9.77 0.21 -8.75
C ALA A 253 -9.43 1.45 -7.91
N PHE A 254 -10.46 2.18 -7.45
CA PHE A 254 -10.28 3.30 -6.53
C PHE A 254 -9.74 2.85 -5.16
N ALA A 255 -10.29 1.80 -4.57
CA ALA A 255 -9.84 1.25 -3.28
C ALA A 255 -8.40 0.73 -3.36
N VAL A 256 -8.05 0.02 -4.43
CA VAL A 256 -6.68 -0.43 -4.72
C VAL A 256 -5.74 0.75 -4.81
N SER A 257 -6.09 1.77 -5.58
CA SER A 257 -5.31 3.00 -5.70
C SER A 257 -5.16 3.72 -4.34
N GLY A 258 -6.22 3.78 -3.54
CA GLY A 258 -6.23 4.39 -2.21
C GLY A 258 -5.25 3.73 -1.24
N VAL A 259 -5.32 2.39 -1.11
CA VAL A 259 -4.37 1.64 -0.27
C VAL A 259 -2.94 1.76 -0.82
N THR A 260 -2.78 1.75 -2.13
CA THR A 260 -1.47 1.89 -2.78
C THR A 260 -0.79 3.21 -2.42
N ASN A 261 -1.52 4.32 -2.55
CA ASN A 261 -1.04 5.63 -2.16
C ASN A 261 -0.86 5.77 -0.64
N ALA A 262 -1.64 5.04 0.16
CA ALA A 262 -1.49 5.03 1.60
C ALA A 262 -0.16 4.43 2.06
N ILE A 263 0.31 3.36 1.41
CA ILE A 263 1.64 2.79 1.67
C ILE A 263 2.75 3.77 1.28
N ASN A 264 2.63 4.41 0.11
CA ASN A 264 3.59 5.44 -0.32
C ASN A 264 3.68 6.62 0.65
N ILE A 265 2.55 7.07 1.22
CA ILE A 265 2.52 8.18 2.21
C ILE A 265 3.25 7.83 3.52
N ILE A 266 3.20 6.56 3.97
CA ILE A 266 3.89 6.15 5.20
C ILE A 266 5.36 5.76 4.96
N ASP A 267 5.82 5.67 3.71
CA ASP A 267 7.20 5.34 3.34
C ASP A 267 8.16 6.54 3.52
N GLY A 268 8.30 7.03 4.75
CA GLY A 268 9.16 8.17 5.09
C GLY A 268 10.30 7.85 6.06
N PHE A 269 10.33 6.62 6.59
CA PHE A 269 11.21 6.21 7.68
C PHE A 269 11.77 4.81 7.43
N ASN A 270 13.06 4.61 7.77
CA ASN A 270 13.75 3.34 7.64
C ASN A 270 12.98 2.24 8.41
N GLY A 271 12.62 1.19 7.68
CA GLY A 271 11.90 0.03 8.18
C GLY A 271 10.38 0.22 8.27
N LEU A 272 9.83 1.43 8.17
CA LEU A 272 8.41 1.68 8.45
C LEU A 272 7.48 0.93 7.48
N ALA A 273 7.56 1.27 6.18
CA ALA A 273 6.69 0.68 5.16
C ALA A 273 6.93 -0.83 5.02
N SER A 274 8.19 -1.27 5.07
CA SER A 274 8.54 -2.69 4.96
C SER A 274 8.09 -3.53 6.15
N THR A 275 8.25 -3.03 7.39
CA THR A 275 7.76 -3.74 8.58
C THR A 275 6.24 -3.82 8.58
N MET A 276 5.57 -2.69 8.35
CA MET A 276 4.11 -2.65 8.30
C MET A 276 3.55 -3.59 7.23
N SER A 277 4.10 -3.55 6.02
CA SER A 277 3.59 -4.34 4.89
C SER A 277 3.87 -5.83 5.06
N SER A 278 5.06 -6.22 5.54
CA SER A 278 5.39 -7.62 5.80
C SER A 278 4.48 -8.21 6.88
N LEU A 279 4.25 -7.47 7.96
CA LEU A 279 3.31 -7.88 9.00
C LEU A 279 1.87 -7.95 8.47
N ALA A 280 1.45 -6.98 7.66
CA ALA A 280 0.11 -6.98 7.07
C ALA A 280 -0.13 -8.18 6.15
N PHE A 281 0.84 -8.53 5.30
CA PHE A 281 0.78 -9.75 4.49
C PHE A 281 0.70 -11.02 5.35
N VAL A 282 1.47 -11.11 6.44
CA VAL A 282 1.34 -12.22 7.41
C VAL A 282 -0.04 -12.23 8.05
N GLY A 283 -0.59 -11.07 8.40
CA GLY A 283 -1.95 -10.96 8.95
C GLY A 283 -3.02 -11.47 7.99
N TYR A 284 -2.92 -11.14 6.70
CA TYR A 284 -3.79 -11.71 5.67
C TYR A 284 -3.58 -13.21 5.50
N ALA A 285 -2.33 -13.68 5.55
CA ALA A 285 -2.01 -15.09 5.47
C ALA A 285 -2.66 -15.89 6.61
N MET A 286 -2.68 -15.32 7.82
CA MET A 286 -3.32 -15.93 8.99
C MET A 286 -4.85 -16.01 8.82
N ILE A 287 -5.50 -14.95 8.33
CA ILE A 287 -6.96 -15.01 8.06
C ILE A 287 -7.25 -16.04 6.96
N ALA A 288 -6.50 -16.01 5.86
CA ALA A 288 -6.63 -16.97 4.76
C ALA A 288 -6.48 -18.42 5.25
N TRP A 289 -5.51 -18.70 6.12
CA TRP A 289 -5.33 -20.01 6.70
C TRP A 289 -6.52 -20.43 7.57
N GLN A 290 -7.02 -19.54 8.43
CA GLN A 290 -8.17 -19.83 9.31
C GLN A 290 -9.44 -20.18 8.53
N VAL A 291 -9.62 -19.62 7.33
CA VAL A 291 -10.77 -19.96 6.45
C VAL A 291 -10.48 -21.10 5.48
N GLY A 292 -9.32 -21.76 5.59
CA GLY A 292 -8.94 -22.91 4.76
C GLY A 292 -8.36 -22.58 3.39
N ASP A 293 -8.10 -21.30 3.09
CA ASP A 293 -7.52 -20.84 1.82
C ASP A 293 -5.99 -20.86 1.86
N ALA A 294 -5.42 -22.06 1.89
CA ALA A 294 -3.97 -22.27 1.97
C ALA A 294 -3.20 -21.66 0.78
N THR A 295 -3.84 -21.55 -0.38
CA THR A 295 -3.23 -20.91 -1.57
C THR A 295 -3.08 -19.41 -1.34
N MET A 296 -4.07 -18.75 -0.72
CA MET A 296 -4.01 -17.32 -0.39
C MET A 296 -3.04 -17.03 0.76
N ALA A 297 -2.97 -17.92 1.74
CA ALA A 297 -1.97 -17.88 2.78
C ALA A 297 -0.54 -17.93 2.18
N SER A 298 -0.32 -18.84 1.23
CA SER A 298 0.96 -19.00 0.53
C SER A 298 1.36 -17.76 -0.27
N VAL A 299 0.46 -17.22 -1.10
CA VAL A 299 0.74 -16.00 -1.89
C VAL A 299 1.07 -14.81 -0.99
N SER A 300 0.30 -14.63 0.08
CA SER A 300 0.55 -13.55 1.05
C SER A 300 1.90 -13.73 1.74
N LEU A 301 2.28 -14.96 2.10
CA LEU A 301 3.58 -15.25 2.70
C LEU A 301 4.76 -14.99 1.74
N LEU A 302 4.62 -15.32 0.45
CA LEU A 302 5.64 -15.02 -0.57
C LEU A 302 5.87 -13.50 -0.69
N LEU A 303 4.79 -12.71 -0.73
CA LEU A 303 4.86 -11.25 -0.74
C LEU A 303 5.53 -10.72 0.53
N ALA A 304 5.14 -11.22 1.71
CA ALA A 304 5.77 -10.86 2.98
C ALA A 304 7.28 -11.13 2.98
N ALA A 305 7.69 -12.32 2.53
CA ALA A 305 9.09 -12.74 2.52
C ALA A 305 9.95 -11.88 1.59
N CYS A 306 9.44 -11.51 0.41
CA CYS A 306 10.17 -10.63 -0.53
C CYS A 306 10.39 -9.23 0.06
N VAL A 307 9.37 -8.66 0.72
CA VAL A 307 9.48 -7.36 1.40
C VAL A 307 10.42 -7.45 2.60
N TRP A 308 10.39 -8.57 3.33
CA TRP A 308 11.29 -8.82 4.46
C TRP A 308 12.76 -8.96 4.04
N GLY A 309 13.03 -9.46 2.82
CA GLY A 309 14.37 -9.46 2.25
C GLY A 309 14.92 -8.04 2.07
N PHE A 310 14.09 -7.11 1.59
CA PHE A 310 14.43 -5.69 1.50
C PHE A 310 14.62 -5.03 2.87
N PHE A 311 13.78 -5.39 3.86
CA PHE A 311 13.82 -4.82 5.21
C PHE A 311 15.24 -4.83 5.81
N TRP A 312 15.99 -5.92 5.67
CA TRP A 312 17.33 -6.05 6.26
C TRP A 312 18.40 -5.16 5.63
N VAL A 313 18.17 -4.65 4.41
CA VAL A 313 19.06 -3.69 3.76
C VAL A 313 18.62 -2.25 4.06
N ASN A 314 17.32 -2.05 4.26
CA ASN A 314 16.75 -0.74 4.61
C ASN A 314 16.89 -0.40 6.10
N TRP A 315 16.63 -1.32 7.01
CA TRP A 315 16.74 -1.11 8.45
C TRP A 315 17.99 -1.80 9.02
N PRO A 316 18.75 -1.18 9.96
CA PRO A 316 18.51 0.13 10.58
C PRO A 316 19.25 1.29 9.89
N PHE A 317 20.01 1.07 8.82
CA PHE A 317 20.95 2.08 8.30
C PHE A 317 20.47 2.86 7.08
N GLY A 318 19.33 2.50 6.48
CA GLY A 318 18.81 3.17 5.29
C GLY A 318 19.73 3.05 4.08
N LYS A 319 20.35 1.87 3.86
CA LYS A 319 21.32 1.69 2.74
C LYS A 319 20.65 1.63 1.37
N LEU A 320 19.35 1.36 1.34
CA LEU A 320 18.51 1.31 0.15
C LEU A 320 17.12 1.80 0.55
N PHE A 321 16.53 2.72 -0.21
CA PHE A 321 15.13 3.15 0.00
C PHE A 321 14.18 2.40 -0.91
N LEU A 322 12.95 2.22 -0.43
CA LEU A 322 11.93 1.43 -1.11
C LEU A 322 11.53 2.09 -2.44
N GLY A 323 11.34 3.40 -2.42
CA GLY A 323 10.96 4.20 -3.58
C GLY A 323 9.47 4.14 -3.91
N ASP A 324 9.04 5.01 -4.82
CA ASP A 324 7.66 5.05 -5.33
C ASP A 324 7.33 3.74 -6.06
N GLY A 325 8.28 3.17 -6.82
CA GLY A 325 8.09 1.87 -7.47
C GLY A 325 7.76 0.77 -6.47
N GLY A 326 8.59 0.64 -5.42
CA GLY A 326 8.41 -0.38 -4.40
C GLY A 326 7.14 -0.18 -3.56
N SER A 327 6.91 1.04 -3.09
CA SER A 327 5.72 1.35 -2.27
C SER A 327 4.42 1.20 -3.06
N TYR A 328 4.41 1.52 -4.35
CA TYR A 328 3.26 1.29 -5.22
C TYR A 328 3.00 -0.19 -5.50
N PHE A 329 4.03 -0.98 -5.80
CA PHE A 329 3.85 -2.41 -6.01
C PHE A 329 3.38 -3.13 -4.74
N ILE A 330 3.99 -2.83 -3.59
CA ILE A 330 3.59 -3.42 -2.30
C ILE A 330 2.17 -3.00 -1.92
N GLY A 331 1.83 -1.73 -2.10
CA GLY A 331 0.51 -1.22 -1.79
C GLY A 331 -0.58 -1.82 -2.69
N PHE A 332 -0.29 -2.01 -3.98
CA PHE A 332 -1.15 -2.78 -4.87
C PHE A 332 -1.28 -4.23 -4.37
N GLY A 333 -0.17 -4.88 -4.00
CA GLY A 333 -0.18 -6.24 -3.47
C GLY A 333 -1.05 -6.39 -2.22
N LEU A 334 -0.93 -5.49 -1.24
CA LEU A 334 -1.78 -5.52 -0.04
C LEU A 334 -3.26 -5.33 -0.37
N ALA A 335 -3.57 -4.40 -1.27
CA ALA A 335 -4.94 -4.14 -1.67
C ALA A 335 -5.55 -5.33 -2.43
N TRP A 336 -4.80 -5.91 -3.35
CA TRP A 336 -5.27 -7.02 -4.16
C TRP A 336 -5.37 -8.32 -3.35
N VAL A 337 -4.47 -8.54 -2.38
CA VAL A 337 -4.63 -9.60 -1.37
C VAL A 337 -5.95 -9.45 -0.62
N ALA A 338 -6.29 -8.23 -0.19
CA ALA A 338 -7.55 -7.97 0.51
C ALA A 338 -8.78 -8.23 -0.38
N VAL A 339 -8.75 -7.80 -1.65
CA VAL A 339 -9.83 -8.05 -2.63
C VAL A 339 -10.04 -9.56 -2.83
N LEU A 340 -8.96 -10.30 -3.15
CA LEU A 340 -9.06 -11.75 -3.36
C LEU A 340 -9.51 -12.49 -2.10
N LEU A 341 -9.01 -12.10 -0.93
CA LEU A 341 -9.41 -12.70 0.34
C LEU A 341 -10.91 -12.55 0.56
N LEU A 342 -11.48 -11.36 0.33
CA LEU A 342 -12.89 -11.08 0.55
C LEU A 342 -13.81 -11.82 -0.42
N GLU A 343 -13.45 -11.82 -1.72
CA GLU A 343 -14.27 -12.40 -2.78
C GLU A 343 -14.19 -13.93 -2.82
N ARG A 344 -13.06 -14.51 -2.42
CA ARG A 344 -12.90 -15.97 -2.35
C ARG A 344 -13.46 -16.56 -1.05
N ASN A 345 -13.59 -15.76 0.01
CA ASN A 345 -13.99 -16.23 1.34
C ASN A 345 -15.14 -15.37 1.91
N PRO A 346 -16.41 -15.75 1.63
CA PRO A 346 -17.59 -15.00 2.06
C PRO A 346 -17.72 -14.83 3.59
N SER A 347 -17.09 -15.70 4.37
CA SER A 347 -17.07 -15.63 5.84
C SER A 347 -16.18 -14.51 6.38
N VAL A 348 -15.27 -13.95 5.59
CA VAL A 348 -14.37 -12.87 6.02
C VAL A 348 -15.10 -11.53 5.91
N SER A 349 -15.07 -10.71 6.97
CA SER A 349 -15.62 -9.36 6.90
C SER A 349 -14.71 -8.42 6.09
N ALA A 350 -15.31 -7.55 5.29
CA ALA A 350 -14.62 -6.45 4.61
C ALA A 350 -13.89 -5.53 5.61
N PHE A 351 -14.48 -5.25 6.77
CA PHE A 351 -13.84 -4.48 7.83
C PHE A 351 -12.64 -5.21 8.44
N ALA A 352 -12.67 -6.54 8.57
CA ALA A 352 -11.53 -7.30 9.06
C ALA A 352 -10.32 -7.19 8.13
N ALA A 353 -10.55 -7.23 6.82
CA ALA A 353 -9.51 -6.97 5.83
C ALA A 353 -8.97 -5.54 5.94
N LEU A 354 -9.85 -4.54 6.09
CA LEU A 354 -9.44 -3.14 6.27
C LEU A 354 -8.69 -2.88 7.58
N ILE A 355 -9.00 -3.60 8.68
CA ILE A 355 -8.30 -3.45 9.96
C ILE A 355 -6.80 -3.70 9.78
N ILE A 356 -6.40 -4.71 9.00
CA ILE A 356 -4.98 -5.03 8.78
C ILE A 356 -4.21 -3.82 8.23
N CYS A 357 -4.86 -3.00 7.40
CA CYS A 357 -4.30 -1.78 6.82
C CYS A 357 -4.80 -0.48 7.51
N VAL A 358 -5.35 -0.56 8.73
CA VAL A 358 -5.99 0.59 9.38
C VAL A 358 -5.05 1.78 9.58
N HIS A 359 -3.77 1.53 9.87
CA HIS A 359 -2.79 2.60 10.08
C HIS A 359 -2.58 3.47 8.82
N PRO A 360 -2.12 2.94 7.67
CA PRO A 360 -1.96 3.76 6.46
C PRO A 360 -3.30 4.32 5.95
N VAL A 361 -4.39 3.55 6.01
CA VAL A 361 -5.72 4.03 5.57
C VAL A 361 -6.16 5.23 6.41
N THR A 362 -6.03 5.16 7.74
CA THR A 362 -6.37 6.26 8.64
C THR A 362 -5.47 7.47 8.40
N GLU A 363 -4.16 7.27 8.20
CA GLU A 363 -3.21 8.36 7.89
C GLU A 363 -3.64 9.16 6.65
N VAL A 364 -4.07 8.48 5.57
CA VAL A 364 -4.53 9.15 4.35
C VAL A 364 -5.84 9.89 4.58
N LEU A 365 -6.87 9.21 5.10
CA LEU A 365 -8.18 9.81 5.33
C LEU A 365 -8.09 11.01 6.27
N PHE A 366 -7.33 10.88 7.35
CA PHE A 366 -7.13 11.94 8.31
C PHE A 366 -6.27 13.09 7.74
N SER A 367 -5.27 12.80 6.91
CA SER A 367 -4.48 13.84 6.22
C SER A 367 -5.33 14.65 5.24
N ILE A 368 -6.19 14.00 4.45
CA ILE A 368 -7.15 14.66 3.55
C ILE A 368 -8.09 15.56 4.36
N TYR A 369 -8.68 15.01 5.42
CA TYR A 369 -9.56 15.74 6.33
C TYR A 369 -8.86 16.98 6.93
N ARG A 370 -7.66 16.80 7.52
CA ARG A 370 -6.86 17.87 8.14
C ARG A 370 -6.57 19.00 7.15
N ARG A 371 -6.24 18.67 5.91
CA ARG A 371 -5.91 19.66 4.86
C ARG A 371 -7.14 20.40 4.37
N LYS A 372 -8.26 19.70 4.20
CA LYS A 372 -9.56 20.31 3.86
C LYS A 372 -9.96 21.35 4.92
N VAL A 373 -9.81 21.04 6.20
CA VAL A 373 -10.10 21.99 7.30
C VAL A 373 -9.17 23.20 7.30
N LYS A 374 -7.88 23.01 6.97
CA LYS A 374 -6.87 24.07 6.90
C LYS A 374 -6.84 24.85 5.57
N LYS A 375 -7.74 24.54 4.62
CA LYS A 375 -7.72 25.08 3.25
C LYS A 375 -6.37 24.89 2.53
N ALA A 376 -5.61 23.86 2.89
CA ALA A 376 -4.37 23.50 2.23
C ALA A 376 -4.65 22.50 1.10
N ASN A 377 -3.92 22.59 -0.01
CA ASN A 377 -4.08 21.63 -1.11
C ASN A 377 -3.64 20.21 -0.64
N PRO A 378 -4.47 19.16 -0.84
CA PRO A 378 -4.11 17.77 -0.55
C PRO A 378 -2.78 17.31 -1.16
N GLY A 379 -2.40 17.81 -2.32
CA GLY A 379 -1.21 17.36 -3.07
C GLY A 379 0.14 17.98 -2.64
N GLN A 380 0.16 18.91 -1.68
CA GLN A 380 1.42 19.54 -1.23
C GLN A 380 2.19 18.67 -0.21
N PRO A 381 3.52 18.82 -0.01
CA PRO A 381 4.25 18.06 1.01
C PRO A 381 3.72 18.33 2.45
N ASP A 382 3.49 17.28 3.26
CA ASP A 382 3.11 17.43 4.69
C ASP A 382 4.27 17.15 5.63
N ARG A 383 4.38 17.97 6.67
CA ARG A 383 5.25 17.67 7.82
C ARG A 383 4.45 17.18 9.02
N LEU A 384 3.13 17.01 8.92
CA LEU A 384 2.27 16.63 10.03
C LEU A 384 1.78 15.18 9.94
N HIS A 385 2.46 14.32 9.17
CA HIS A 385 2.20 12.89 9.23
C HIS A 385 2.51 12.32 10.62
N PHE A 386 1.77 11.29 11.03
CA PHE A 386 1.88 10.72 12.38
C PHE A 386 3.31 10.31 12.71
N HIS A 387 3.98 9.62 11.78
CA HIS A 387 5.37 9.19 11.94
C HIS A 387 6.35 10.35 12.19
N SER A 388 6.08 11.49 11.55
CA SER A 388 6.91 12.69 11.65
C SER A 388 6.73 13.38 13.00
N LEU A 389 5.54 13.28 13.59
CA LEU A 389 5.24 13.77 14.93
C LEU A 389 5.83 12.85 16.00
N VAL A 390 5.70 11.53 15.85
CA VAL A 390 6.29 10.55 16.78
C VAL A 390 7.80 10.74 16.89
N LYS A 391 8.51 10.89 15.76
CA LYS A 391 9.95 11.19 15.75
C LYS A 391 10.27 12.43 16.58
N ARG A 392 9.58 13.55 16.29
CA ARG A 392 9.88 14.87 16.89
C ARG A 392 9.47 14.99 18.35
N ARG A 393 8.36 14.37 18.76
CA ARG A 393 7.79 14.55 20.10
C ARG A 393 8.27 13.52 21.11
N TYR A 394 8.43 12.27 20.67
CA TYR A 394 8.72 11.15 21.56
C TYR A 394 10.13 10.62 21.32
N VAL A 395 10.47 10.21 20.10
CA VAL A 395 11.76 9.56 19.85
C VAL A 395 12.94 10.53 20.08
N ALA A 396 12.85 11.77 19.62
CA ALA A 396 13.87 12.78 19.87
C ALA A 396 14.05 13.09 21.37
N ARG A 397 13.00 12.91 22.18
CA ARG A 397 13.03 13.13 23.63
C ARG A 397 13.59 11.91 24.38
N TRP A 398 13.13 10.70 24.05
CA TRP A 398 13.52 9.46 24.73
C TRP A 398 14.87 8.91 24.27
N PHE A 399 15.26 9.21 23.02
CA PHE A 399 16.46 8.70 22.35
C PHE A 399 17.32 9.84 21.80
N GLY A 400 17.32 11.00 22.46
CA GLY A 400 18.04 12.21 22.05
C GLY A 400 19.56 12.03 21.91
N GLN A 401 20.13 11.07 22.65
CA GLN A 401 21.54 10.70 22.63
C GLN A 401 21.98 9.97 21.36
N TYR A 402 21.05 9.40 20.59
CA TYR A 402 21.35 8.65 19.37
C TYR A 402 21.38 9.56 18.14
N ARG A 403 22.14 9.14 17.12
CA ARG A 403 22.21 9.84 15.83
C ARG A 403 20.84 9.92 15.16
N ALA A 404 20.60 10.96 14.35
CA ALA A 404 19.34 11.18 13.66
C ALA A 404 18.88 10.00 12.76
N CYS A 405 19.84 9.28 12.16
CA CYS A 405 19.57 8.05 11.41
C CYS A 405 19.02 6.93 12.31
N THR A 406 19.61 6.73 13.49
CA THR A 406 19.12 5.74 14.47
C THR A 406 17.74 6.11 14.98
N GLN A 407 17.49 7.39 15.29
CA GLN A 407 16.15 7.87 15.67
C GLN A 407 15.12 7.65 14.56
N ASN A 408 15.52 7.82 13.29
CA ASN A 408 14.66 7.50 12.15
C ASN A 408 14.28 6.01 12.20
N SER A 409 15.24 5.11 12.28
CA SER A 409 15.01 3.67 12.27
C SER A 409 14.24 3.15 13.48
N ILE A 410 14.44 3.75 14.67
CA ILE A 410 13.62 3.47 15.87
C ILE A 410 12.16 3.88 15.61
N THR A 411 11.94 5.08 15.05
CA THR A 411 10.59 5.57 14.74
C THR A 411 9.89 4.64 13.75
N GLY A 412 10.59 4.22 12.69
CA GLY A 412 10.01 3.38 11.65
C GLY A 412 9.53 2.03 12.18
N VAL A 413 10.37 1.33 12.94
CA VAL A 413 10.00 0.03 13.51
C VAL A 413 8.93 0.16 14.61
N LEU A 414 9.01 1.17 15.48
CA LEU A 414 8.01 1.41 16.53
C LEU A 414 6.61 1.58 15.95
N ILE A 415 6.49 2.37 14.87
CA ILE A 415 5.20 2.61 14.22
C ILE A 415 4.79 1.41 13.37
N GLY A 416 5.73 0.76 12.68
CA GLY A 416 5.44 -0.48 11.93
C GLY A 416 4.85 -1.57 12.82
N PHE A 417 5.33 -1.70 14.06
CA PHE A 417 4.79 -2.66 15.03
C PHE A 417 3.40 -2.30 15.58
N MET A 418 2.91 -1.07 15.41
CA MET A 418 1.52 -0.74 15.77
C MET A 418 0.51 -1.59 14.99
N THR A 419 0.90 -2.10 13.81
CA THR A 419 0.08 -2.99 13.00
C THR A 419 -0.16 -4.35 13.66
N LEU A 420 0.68 -4.81 14.60
CA LEU A 420 0.47 -6.08 15.31
C LEU A 420 -0.86 -6.11 16.05
N THR A 421 -1.21 -5.03 16.74
CA THR A 421 -2.50 -4.92 17.45
C THR A 421 -3.67 -5.07 16.48
N ALA A 422 -3.58 -4.45 15.30
CA ALA A 422 -4.61 -4.54 14.28
C ALA A 422 -4.72 -5.97 13.72
N ILE A 423 -3.59 -6.64 13.45
CA ILE A 423 -3.54 -8.02 12.98
C ILE A 423 -4.18 -8.98 13.98
N VAL A 424 -3.80 -8.89 15.25
CA VAL A 424 -4.36 -9.75 16.31
C VAL A 424 -5.87 -9.57 16.40
N LEU A 425 -6.35 -8.32 16.46
CA LEU A 425 -7.77 -8.04 16.55
C LEU A 425 -8.52 -8.53 15.31
N ALA A 426 -8.02 -8.25 14.09
CA ALA A 426 -8.62 -8.71 12.84
C ALA A 426 -8.75 -10.25 12.79
N ASN A 427 -7.71 -10.97 13.21
CA ASN A 427 -7.71 -12.44 13.23
C ASN A 427 -8.66 -13.03 14.28
N LEU A 428 -8.90 -12.34 15.41
CA LEU A 428 -9.88 -12.81 16.41
C LEU A 428 -11.34 -12.64 15.95
N ILE A 429 -11.61 -11.62 15.14
CA ILE A 429 -12.98 -11.17 14.84
C ILE A 429 -13.35 -11.23 13.36
N TYR A 430 -12.52 -11.85 12.51
CA TYR A 430 -12.67 -11.79 11.04
C TYR A 430 -14.07 -12.17 10.55
N ALA A 431 -14.74 -13.11 11.23
CA ALA A 431 -16.07 -13.59 10.87
C ALA A 431 -17.23 -12.68 11.29
N SER A 432 -17.00 -11.73 12.20
CA SER A 432 -18.04 -10.83 12.71
C SER A 432 -17.89 -9.44 12.10
N THR A 433 -18.80 -9.08 11.20
CA THR A 433 -18.84 -7.77 10.56
C THR A 433 -19.05 -6.64 11.58
N ALA A 434 -19.98 -6.81 12.52
CA ALA A 434 -20.28 -5.77 13.51
C ALA A 434 -19.09 -5.50 14.43
N LEU A 435 -18.44 -6.54 14.97
CA LEU A 435 -17.25 -6.38 15.80
C LEU A 435 -16.08 -5.79 15.00
N SER A 436 -15.87 -6.26 13.77
CA SER A 436 -14.84 -5.72 12.87
C SER A 436 -15.05 -4.24 12.59
N ALA A 437 -16.29 -3.80 12.31
CA ALA A 437 -16.61 -2.40 12.09
C ALA A 437 -16.33 -1.53 13.34
N VAL A 438 -16.76 -2.00 14.52
CA VAL A 438 -16.50 -1.31 15.80
C VAL A 438 -15.00 -1.19 16.08
N VAL A 439 -14.24 -2.26 15.88
CA VAL A 439 -12.78 -2.25 16.09
C VAL A 439 -12.07 -1.36 15.08
N PHE A 440 -12.48 -1.39 13.80
CA PHE A 440 -11.93 -0.51 12.77
C PHE A 440 -12.10 0.97 13.15
N VAL A 441 -13.32 1.36 13.55
CA VAL A 441 -13.61 2.72 14.02
C VAL A 441 -12.85 3.05 15.30
N GLY A 442 -12.79 2.12 16.26
CA GLY A 442 -12.06 2.29 17.52
C GLY A 442 -10.57 2.53 17.33
N LEU A 443 -9.91 1.74 16.46
CA LEU A 443 -8.50 1.92 16.12
C LEU A 443 -8.25 3.25 15.40
N GLY A 444 -9.12 3.64 14.47
CA GLY A 444 -9.06 4.94 13.79
C GLY A 444 -9.20 6.12 14.77
N LEU A 445 -10.17 6.06 15.69
CA LEU A 445 -10.35 7.07 16.74
C LEU A 445 -9.18 7.08 17.73
N GLY A 446 -8.61 5.92 18.07
CA GLY A 446 -7.41 5.80 18.90
C GLY A 446 -6.21 6.48 18.26
N TYR A 447 -5.99 6.25 16.96
CA TYR A 447 -4.98 6.94 16.18
C TYR A 447 -5.19 8.47 16.23
N VAL A 448 -6.43 8.96 16.02
CA VAL A 448 -6.75 10.39 16.08
C VAL A 448 -6.53 10.96 17.47
N ALA A 449 -6.85 10.22 18.54
CA ALA A 449 -6.62 10.65 19.92
C ALA A 449 -5.13 10.80 20.24
N ILE A 450 -4.29 9.84 19.83
CA ILE A 450 -2.83 9.92 19.99
C ILE A 450 -2.27 11.08 19.17
N TYR A 451 -2.74 11.23 17.93
CA TYR A 451 -2.38 12.37 17.09
C TYR A 451 -2.73 13.71 17.77
N ALA A 452 -3.96 13.84 18.27
CA ALA A 452 -4.43 15.04 18.96
C ALA A 452 -3.57 15.33 20.19
N ARG A 453 -3.19 14.31 20.95
CA ARG A 453 -2.28 14.42 22.10
C ARG A 453 -0.89 14.93 21.72
N MET A 454 -0.35 14.54 20.56
CA MET A 454 0.93 15.03 20.05
C MET A 454 0.88 16.48 19.58
N VAL A 455 -0.28 16.92 19.09
CA VAL A 455 -0.47 18.29 18.58
C VAL A 455 -0.83 19.26 19.70
N ARG A 456 -1.74 18.87 20.61
CA ARG A 456 -2.28 19.73 21.68
C ARG A 456 -1.54 19.64 23.01
N HIS A 457 -0.61 18.69 23.15
CA HIS A 457 0.12 18.43 24.39
C HIS A 457 -0.74 17.96 25.59
N SER A 458 -2.05 17.82 25.43
CA SER A 458 -2.99 17.28 26.40
C SER A 458 -3.93 16.27 25.75
N TRP A 459 -4.49 15.36 26.55
CA TRP A 459 -5.50 14.41 26.07
C TRP A 459 -6.79 15.15 25.77
N CYS A 460 -7.41 14.82 24.64
CA CYS A 460 -8.74 15.32 24.30
C CYS A 460 -9.50 14.24 23.53
N SER A 461 -10.84 14.30 23.59
CA SER A 461 -11.67 13.39 22.82
C SER A 461 -11.39 13.54 21.32
N PRO A 462 -11.19 12.44 20.57
CA PRO A 462 -10.94 12.49 19.14
C PRO A 462 -12.12 13.13 18.40
N LEU A 463 -13.37 12.94 18.87
CA LEU A 463 -14.55 13.58 18.30
C LEU A 463 -14.50 15.09 18.48
N THR A 464 -14.14 15.58 19.66
CA THR A 464 -13.97 17.03 19.91
C THR A 464 -12.81 17.59 19.10
N PHE A 465 -11.73 16.83 18.90
CA PHE A 465 -10.59 17.25 18.08
C PHE A 465 -10.99 17.45 16.61
N LEU A 466 -11.84 16.58 16.06
CA LEU A 466 -12.37 16.68 14.71
C LEU A 466 -13.45 17.77 14.59
N LEU A 467 -14.45 17.78 15.47
CA LEU A 467 -15.64 18.62 15.27
C LEU A 467 -15.43 20.09 15.69
N VAL A 468 -14.60 20.37 16.69
CA VAL A 468 -14.46 21.72 17.23
C VAL A 468 -13.32 22.48 16.54
N LYS A 469 -13.69 23.31 15.55
CA LYS A 469 -12.80 24.30 14.94
C LYS A 469 -12.54 25.42 15.95
N ARG A 470 -11.44 25.35 16.71
CA ARG A 470 -11.04 26.49 17.55
C ARG A 470 -10.73 27.67 16.63
N ARG A 471 -11.34 28.82 16.92
CA ARG A 471 -10.88 30.11 16.37
C ARG A 471 -9.43 30.29 16.80
N PRO A 472 -8.54 30.84 15.95
CA PRO A 472 -7.24 31.28 16.43
C PRO A 472 -7.51 32.23 17.60
N THR A 473 -6.99 31.90 18.77
CA THR A 473 -6.80 32.90 19.81
C THR A 473 -5.81 33.88 19.20
N ILE A 474 -6.34 34.99 18.66
CA ILE A 474 -5.56 36.20 18.49
C ILE A 474 -5.16 36.55 19.91
N ASP A 475 -3.91 36.29 20.25
CA ASP A 475 -3.31 36.94 21.39
C ASP A 475 -3.14 38.41 20.98
N PRO A 476 -3.86 39.39 21.57
CA PRO A 476 -3.66 40.78 21.25
C PRO A 476 -2.37 41.36 21.86
N ALA A 477 -1.52 40.53 22.48
CA ALA A 477 -0.33 40.95 23.21
C ALA A 477 0.99 40.30 22.73
N LEU A 478 1.13 40.02 21.43
CA LEU A 478 2.41 39.68 20.78
C LEU A 478 2.62 40.46 19.47
#